data_AF-A0A7U9KYM3-F1
#
_entry.id   AF-A0A7U9KYM3-F1
#
_cell.length_a   1.000
_cell.length_b   1.000
_cell.length_c   1.000
_cell.angle_alpha   90.00
_cell.angle_beta   90.00
_cell.angle_gamma   90.00
#
_symmetry.space_group_name_H-M   'P 1'
#
loop_
_entity.id
_entity.type
_entity.pdbx_description
1 polymer ?
#
loop_
_entity_poly.entity_id
_entity_poly.type
_entity_poly.pdbx_seq_one_letter_code
_entity_poly.pdbx_strand_id
1 'polypeptide(L)' 'MSALPTLLTDATVLAAATGFSYSVTLLGVALVSVASRSSARRRDARATLAILLRRKPRE' A
#
# COMPACT_ATOMS: atom_id res chain seq x y z
N MET A 1 -12.47 -1.29 36.16
CA MET A 1 -12.50 -2.12 34.93
C MET A 1 -11.17 -1.96 34.21
N SER A 2 -10.55 -3.05 33.76
CA SER A 2 -9.23 -3.02 33.10
C SER A 2 -9.36 -2.48 31.67
N ALA A 3 -8.57 -1.46 31.32
CA ALA A 3 -8.56 -0.85 29.98
C ALA A 3 -7.68 -1.60 28.97
N LEU A 4 -6.84 -2.53 29.44
CA LEU A 4 -5.93 -3.32 28.60
C LEU A 4 -6.61 -4.07 27.44
N PRO A 5 -7.70 -4.83 27.64
CA PRO A 5 -8.35 -5.55 26.53
C PRO A 5 -8.90 -4.60 25.45
N THR A 6 -9.41 -3.43 25.85
CA THR A 6 -9.90 -2.41 24.91
C THR A 6 -8.74 -1.84 24.10
N LEU A 7 -7.64 -1.46 24.75
CA LEU A 7 -6.46 -0.91 24.06
C LEU A 7 -5.82 -1.90 23.08
N LEU A 8 -5.77 -3.18 23.44
CA LEU A 8 -5.27 -4.22 22.54
C LEU A 8 -6.18 -4.37 21.30
N THR A 9 -7.49 -4.33 21.51
CA THR A 9 -8.46 -4.42 20.40
C THR A 9 -8.32 -3.20 19.48
N ASP A 10 -8.29 -1.99 20.03
CA ASP A 10 -8.18 -0.74 19.26
C ASP A 10 -6.87 -0.68 18.48
N ALA A 11 -5.75 -1.08 19.10
CA ALA A 11 -4.45 -1.15 18.43
C ALA A 11 -4.47 -2.16 17.27
N THR A 12 -5.12 -3.31 17.46
CA THR A 12 -5.24 -4.34 16.41
C THR A 12 -6.11 -3.85 15.26
N VAL A 13 -7.23 -3.20 15.57
CA VAL A 13 -8.13 -2.60 14.57
C VAL A 13 -7.41 -1.51 13.79
N LEU A 14 -6.66 -0.64 14.47
CA LEU A 14 -5.91 0.43 13.81
C LEU A 14 -4.79 -0.13 12.92
N ALA A 15 -4.05 -1.14 13.38
CA ALA A 15 -3.03 -1.80 12.59
C ALA A 15 -3.63 -2.48 11.34
N ALA A 16 -4.76 -3.17 11.51
CA ALA A 16 -5.48 -3.81 10.40
C ALA A 16 -6.00 -2.77 9.38
N ALA A 17 -6.61 -1.68 9.85
CA ALA A 17 -7.11 -0.60 8.98
C ALA A 17 -5.97 0.09 8.23
N THR A 18 -4.83 0.31 8.89
CA THR A 18 -3.64 0.92 8.27
C THR A 18 -3.04 -0.03 7.22
N GLY A 19 -2.89 -1.31 7.56
CA GLY A 19 -2.40 -2.31 6.61
C GLY A 19 -3.32 -2.45 5.40
N PHE A 20 -4.64 -2.51 5.62
CA PHE A 20 -5.63 -2.63 4.57
C PHE A 20 -5.62 -1.42 3.62
N SER A 21 -5.66 -0.20 4.16
CA SER A 21 -5.63 1.03 3.35
C SER A 21 -4.35 1.14 2.52
N TYR A 22 -3.20 0.77 3.10
CA TYR A 22 -1.94 0.72 2.38
C TYR A 22 -1.95 -0.34 1.26
N SER A 23 -2.45 -1.55 1.53
CA SER A 23 -2.58 -2.62 0.52
C SER A 23 -3.52 -2.24 -0.62
N VAL A 24 -4.66 -1.61 -0.34
CA VAL A 24 -5.60 -1.12 -1.36
C VAL A 24 -4.94 -0.07 -2.24
N THR A 25 -4.18 0.85 -1.64
CA THR A 25 -3.44 1.88 -2.38
C THR A 25 -2.39 1.26 -3.30
N LEU A 26 -1.61 0.30 -2.79
CA LEU A 26 -0.64 -0.46 -3.57
C LEU A 26 -1.30 -1.21 -4.73
N LEU A 27 -2.43 -1.86 -4.49
CA LEU A 27 -3.18 -2.59 -5.51
C LEU A 27 -3.68 -1.64 -6.61
N GLY A 28 -4.20 -0.46 -6.24
CA GLY A 28 -4.60 0.57 -7.20
C GLY A 28 -3.45 1.00 -8.10
N VAL A 29 -2.28 1.30 -7.52
CA VAL A 29 -1.08 1.67 -8.29
C VAL A 29 -0.60 0.51 -9.16
N ALA A 30 -0.65 -0.73 -8.66
CA ALA A 30 -0.32 -1.93 -9.43
C ALA A 30 -1.21 -2.10 -10.65
N LEU A 31 -2.53 -1.97 -10.46
CA LEU A 31 -3.50 -2.03 -11.54
C LEU A 31 -3.25 -0.93 -12.59
N VAL A 32 -2.98 0.31 -12.17
CA VAL A 32 -2.65 1.42 -13.09
C VAL A 32 -1.35 1.12 -13.87
N SER A 33 -0.37 0.48 -13.22
CA SER A 33 0.92 0.12 -13.85
C SER A 33 0.80 -0.92 -14.95
N VAL A 34 -0.27 -1.73 -14.95
CA VAL A 34 -0.48 -2.80 -15.93
C VAL A 34 -1.61 -2.46 -16.90
N ALA A 35 -2.72 -1.90 -16.41
CA ALA A 35 -3.93 -1.67 -17.20
C ALA A 35 -3.90 -0.37 -18.02
N SER A 36 -2.99 0.58 -17.73
CA SER A 36 -2.93 1.81 -18.51
C SER A 36 -2.52 1.55 -19.97
N ARG A 37 -3.23 2.16 -20.92
CA ARG A 37 -3.03 1.95 -22.37
C ARG A 37 -1.76 2.62 -22.91
N SER A 38 -1.27 3.63 -22.21
CA SER A 38 -0.04 4.37 -22.55
C SER A 38 1.17 3.74 -21.87
N SER A 39 2.19 3.41 -22.66
CA SER A 39 3.46 2.86 -22.17
C SER A 39 4.19 3.81 -21.21
N ALA A 40 4.03 5.13 -21.39
CA ALA A 40 4.57 6.14 -20.47
C ALA A 40 3.89 6.06 -19.10
N ARG A 41 2.55 5.95 -19.06
CA ARG A 41 1.80 5.80 -17.79
C ARG A 41 2.10 4.50 -17.04
N ARG A 42 2.39 3.40 -17.77
CA ARG A 42 2.85 2.15 -17.15
C ARG A 42 4.22 2.33 -16.48
N ARG A 43 5.13 3.08 -17.10
CA ARG A 43 6.49 3.31 -16.57
C ARG A 43 6.47 4.15 -15.30
N ASP A 44 5.69 5.24 -15.28
CA ASP A 44 5.54 6.08 -14.09
C ASP A 44 4.91 5.33 -12.93
N ALA A 45 3.84 4.58 -13.18
CA ALA A 45 3.19 3.80 -12.14
C ALA A 45 4.10 2.69 -11.58
N ARG A 46 4.97 2.07 -12.40
CA ARG A 46 6.02 1.15 -11.90
C ARG A 46 7.04 1.85 -11.02
N ALA A 47 7.43 3.08 -11.35
CA ALA A 47 8.35 3.88 -10.53
C ALA A 47 7.70 4.25 -9.18
N THR A 48 6.43 4.67 -9.19
CA THR A 48 5.66 4.91 -7.95
C THR A 48 5.55 3.63 -7.12
N LEU A 49 5.30 2.48 -7.74
CA LEU A 49 5.20 1.19 -7.05
C LEU A 49 6.55 0.76 -6.45
N ALA A 50 7.66 0.99 -7.16
CA ALA A 50 9.00 0.74 -6.64
C ALA A 50 9.31 1.62 -5.40
N ILE A 51 8.94 2.90 -5.44
CA ILE A 51 9.06 3.83 -4.30
C ILE A 51 8.18 3.36 -3.13
N LEU A 52 6.91 3.05 -3.40
CA LEU A 52 5.97 2.61 -2.36
C LEU A 52 6.43 1.30 -1.70
N LEU A 53 6.93 0.34 -2.46
CA LEU A 53 7.48 -0.91 -1.95
C LEU A 53 8.91 -0.79 -1.39
N ARG A 54 9.49 0.42 -1.37
CA ARG A 54 10.90 0.65 -1.00
C ARG A 54 11.88 -0.25 -1.75
N ARG A 55 11.51 -0.73 -2.93
CA ARG A 55 12.37 -1.54 -3.79
C ARG A 55 13.34 -0.58 -4.48
N LYS A 56 14.59 -0.60 -4.02
CA LYS A 56 15.70 0.13 -4.64
C LYS A 56 15.69 -0.12 -6.15
N PRO A 57 15.83 0.91 -7.00
CA PRO A 57 16.01 0.70 -8.42
C PRO A 57 17.23 -0.22 -8.60
N ARG A 58 17.04 -1.36 -9.25
CA ARG A 58 18.18 -2.16 -9.73
C ARG A 58 18.71 -1.41 -10.95
N GLU A 59 19.74 -0.60 -10.72
CA GLU A 59 20.70 -0.19 -11.75
C GLU A 59 21.45 -1.43 -12.29
#